data_AF-A0ABD3QDY6-F1
#
_entry.id   AF-A0ABD3QDY6-F1
#
_cell.length_a   1.000
_cell.length_b   1.000
_cell.length_c   1.000
_cell.angle_alpha   90.00
_cell.angle_beta   90.00
_cell.angle_gamma   90.00
#
_symmetry.space_group_name_H-M   'P 1'
#
loop_
_entity.id
_entity.type
_entity.pdbx_description
1 polymer ?
#
loop_
_entity_poly.entity_id
_entity_poly.type
_entity_poly.pdbx_seq_one_letter_code
_entity_poly.pdbx_strand_id
1 'polypeptide(L)'
;MMSSLFSGHFDRVNFLAKKWEALSDKNNLKVPIRAIYVVFYNGLATTRMYRMKGFKFPQPLRHIAQNLLPVLAKAEKSSQWNFKSKSSILKAEYLSLTSKKDKAELEYATAISSARSSKFIHEEGMACELAGMHYKHHGHKAKALELLFHAQKCYEAWGSQMKVDEMASIMEGM
;
A
#
# COMPACT_ATOMS: atom_id res chain seq x y z
N MET A 1 -4.05 -7.42 10.59
CA MET A 1 -4.04 -6.14 9.85
C MET A 1 -4.23 -6.35 8.37
N MET A 2 -3.43 -7.21 7.70
CA MET A 2 -3.61 -7.53 6.27
C MET A 2 -5.04 -7.98 5.92
N SER A 3 -5.59 -8.96 6.66
CA SER A 3 -6.98 -9.43 6.44
C SER A 3 -8.00 -8.30 6.59
N SER A 4 -7.88 -7.48 7.65
CA SER A 4 -8.75 -6.32 7.86
C SER A 4 -8.61 -5.26 6.78
N LEU A 5 -7.42 -5.08 6.20
CA LEU A 5 -7.21 -4.18 5.07
C LEU A 5 -7.93 -4.72 3.83
N PHE A 6 -7.78 -6.01 3.53
CA PHE A 6 -8.39 -6.64 2.35
C PHE A 6 -9.91 -6.75 2.45
N SER A 7 -10.46 -6.89 3.65
CA SER A 7 -11.91 -6.81 3.87
C SER A 7 -12.44 -5.36 3.96
N GLY A 8 -11.60 -4.34 3.73
CA GLY A 8 -12.01 -2.93 3.73
C GLY A 8 -12.24 -2.30 5.11
N HIS A 9 -11.87 -2.98 6.21
CA HIS A 9 -12.01 -2.47 7.57
C HIS A 9 -10.85 -1.54 7.97
N PHE A 10 -10.71 -0.41 7.28
CA PHE A 10 -9.59 0.53 7.46
C PHE A 10 -9.55 1.16 8.87
N ASP A 11 -10.70 1.46 9.47
CA ASP A 11 -10.79 1.97 10.85
C ASP A 11 -10.21 0.97 11.87
N ARG A 12 -10.47 -0.33 11.65
CA ARG A 12 -9.92 -1.40 12.48
C ARG A 12 -8.40 -1.48 12.34
N VAL A 13 -7.86 -1.31 11.15
CA VAL A 13 -6.40 -1.28 10.93
C VAL A 13 -5.77 -0.11 11.67
N ASN A 14 -6.35 1.10 11.55
CA ASN A 14 -5.87 2.30 12.22
C ASN A 14 -5.97 2.19 13.75
N PHE A 15 -7.07 1.64 14.27
CA PHE A 15 -7.23 1.37 15.71
C PHE A 15 -6.16 0.42 16.23
N LEU A 16 -5.90 -0.69 15.52
CA LEU A 16 -4.87 -1.64 15.91
C LEU A 16 -3.46 -1.04 15.82
N ALA A 17 -3.20 -0.17 14.85
CA ALA A 17 -1.92 0.53 14.71
C ALA A 17 -1.67 1.49 15.89
N LYS A 18 -2.64 2.33 16.24
CA LYS A 18 -2.56 3.22 17.42
C LYS A 18 -2.38 2.46 18.73
N LYS A 19 -3.13 1.35 18.88
CA LYS A 19 -2.99 0.48 20.06
C LYS A 19 -1.58 -0.10 20.13
N TRP A 20 -0.99 -0.46 18.99
CA TRP A 20 0.37 -0.96 18.92
C TRP A 20 1.41 0.12 19.25
N GLU A 21 1.28 1.33 18.71
CA GLU A 21 2.15 2.47 19.02
C GLU A 21 2.19 2.73 20.53
N ALA A 22 1.02 2.83 21.17
CA ALA A 22 0.91 3.04 22.61
C ALA A 22 1.53 1.92 23.46
N LEU A 23 1.58 0.68 22.96
CA LEU A 23 2.23 -0.45 23.62
C LEU A 23 3.75 -0.48 23.35
N SER A 24 4.17 -0.07 22.16
CA SER A 24 5.57 -0.01 21.75
C SER A 24 6.33 1.05 22.54
N ASP A 25 5.74 2.25 22.69
CA ASP A 25 6.32 3.36 23.45
C ASP A 25 6.49 2.99 24.93
N LYS A 26 5.52 2.27 25.50
CA LYS A 26 5.60 1.78 26.88
C LYS A 26 6.68 0.72 27.10
N ASN A 27 6.99 -0.08 26.08
CA ASN A 27 7.86 -1.26 26.21
C ASN A 27 9.24 -1.10 25.54
N ASN A 28 9.55 0.06 24.98
CA ASN A 28 10.83 0.39 24.34
C ASN A 28 11.29 -0.65 23.30
N LEU A 29 10.34 -1.22 22.55
CA LEU A 29 10.58 -2.33 21.61
C LEU A 29 11.37 -1.81 20.40
N LYS A 30 12.66 -2.20 20.29
CA LYS A 30 13.50 -1.91 19.12
C LYS A 30 12.85 -2.44 17.85
N VAL A 31 12.45 -1.54 16.93
CA VAL A 31 11.74 -1.75 15.65
C VAL A 31 11.64 -3.23 15.23
N PRO A 32 10.75 -4.01 15.86
CA PRO A 32 10.62 -5.42 15.51
C PRO A 32 10.09 -5.49 14.09
N ILE A 33 10.38 -6.57 13.36
CA ILE A 33 9.84 -6.79 12.00
C ILE A 33 8.32 -6.52 11.95
N ARG A 34 7.60 -6.89 13.02
CA ARG A 34 6.17 -6.60 13.20
C ARG A 34 5.82 -5.10 13.10
N ALA A 35 6.64 -4.21 13.66
CA ALA A 35 6.45 -2.76 13.58
C ALA A 35 6.41 -2.27 12.12
N ILE A 36 7.27 -2.82 11.27
CA ILE A 36 7.36 -2.45 9.85
C ILE A 36 6.05 -2.80 9.14
N TYR A 37 5.48 -3.99 9.42
CA TYR A 37 4.18 -4.38 8.88
C TYR A 37 3.04 -3.51 9.42
N VAL A 38 3.05 -3.16 10.71
CA VAL A 38 2.06 -2.24 11.30
C VAL A 38 2.09 -0.89 10.60
N VAL A 39 3.28 -0.30 10.47
CA VAL A 39 3.51 0.99 9.79
C VAL A 39 3.03 0.94 8.35
N PHE A 40 3.37 -0.13 7.61
CA PHE A 40 2.97 -0.31 6.22
C PHE A 40 1.44 -0.37 6.06
N TYR A 41 0.77 -1.25 6.80
CA TYR A 41 -0.69 -1.39 6.69
C TYR A 41 -1.44 -0.17 7.22
N ASN A 42 -0.91 0.50 8.26
CA ASN A 42 -1.48 1.75 8.75
C ASN A 42 -1.37 2.86 7.69
N GLY A 43 -0.25 2.95 6.99
CA GLY A 43 -0.06 3.90 5.90
C GLY A 43 -1.06 3.69 4.76
N LEU A 44 -1.26 2.44 4.34
CA LEU A 44 -2.26 2.10 3.31
C LEU A 44 -3.70 2.36 3.78
N ALA A 45 -4.04 2.02 5.02
CA ALA A 45 -5.36 2.34 5.57
C ALA A 45 -5.58 3.85 5.61
N THR A 46 -4.57 4.62 6.05
CA THR A 46 -4.64 6.08 6.16
C THR A 46 -4.82 6.74 4.80
N THR A 47 -4.10 6.30 3.77
CA THR A 47 -4.27 6.80 2.39
C THR A 47 -5.65 6.50 1.83
N ARG A 48 -6.16 5.28 2.04
CA ARG A 48 -7.51 4.90 1.60
C ARG A 48 -8.60 5.70 2.33
N MET A 49 -8.50 5.83 3.65
CA MET A 49 -9.41 6.65 4.44
C MET A 49 -9.39 8.12 4.00
N TYR A 50 -8.21 8.65 3.65
CA TYR A 50 -8.07 10.00 3.15
C TYR A 50 -8.78 10.21 1.80
N ARG A 51 -8.69 9.23 0.89
CA ARG A 51 -9.47 9.22 -0.37
C ARG A 51 -10.98 9.16 -0.08
N MET A 52 -11.43 8.26 0.79
CA MET A 52 -12.86 8.09 1.12
C MET A 52 -13.47 9.32 1.78
N LYS A 53 -12.72 10.04 2.61
CA LYS A 53 -13.20 11.27 3.27
C LYS A 53 -13.15 12.50 2.35
N GLY A 54 -12.84 12.34 1.06
CA GLY A 54 -12.80 13.42 0.09
C GLY A 54 -11.63 14.38 0.29
N PHE A 55 -10.46 13.86 0.66
CA PHE A 55 -9.22 14.63 0.82
C PHE A 55 -9.27 15.74 1.89
N LYS A 56 -10.20 15.62 2.84
CA LYS A 56 -10.38 16.59 3.93
C LYS A 56 -9.20 16.54 4.92
N PHE A 57 -8.61 17.72 5.17
CA PHE A 57 -7.50 18.00 6.09
C PHE A 57 -6.15 17.33 5.76
N PRO A 58 -5.01 18.05 5.78
CA PRO A 58 -3.71 17.50 5.39
C PRO A 58 -3.04 16.62 6.47
N GLN A 59 -3.63 16.51 7.67
CA GLN A 59 -3.01 15.82 8.80
C GLN A 59 -2.65 14.34 8.54
N PRO A 60 -3.50 13.53 7.88
CA PRO A 60 -3.16 12.14 7.57
C PRO A 60 -1.94 12.01 6.65
N LEU A 61 -1.82 12.91 5.66
CA LEU A 61 -0.67 12.95 4.75
C LEU A 61 0.61 13.37 5.46
N ARG A 62 0.53 14.35 6.37
CA ARG A 62 1.67 14.76 7.20
C ARG A 62 2.15 13.61 8.07
N HIS A 63 1.22 12.86 8.69
CA HIS A 63 1.56 11.70 9.50
C HIS A 63 2.29 10.61 8.68
N ILE A 64 1.81 10.31 7.46
CA ILE A 64 2.50 9.37 6.56
C ILE A 64 3.93 9.85 6.26
N ALA A 65 4.08 11.12 5.88
CA ALA A 65 5.36 11.68 5.48
C ALA A 65 6.38 11.75 6.62
N GLN A 66 5.93 12.13 7.83
CA GLN A 66 6.82 12.40 8.97
C GLN A 66 7.09 11.16 9.82
N ASN A 67 6.14 10.22 9.93
CA ASN A 67 6.24 9.11 10.88
C ASN A 67 6.38 7.75 10.19
N LEU A 68 5.68 7.51 9.07
CA LEU A 68 5.62 6.18 8.47
C LEU A 68 6.73 5.94 7.43
N LEU A 69 6.92 6.90 6.50
CA LEU A 69 7.96 6.77 5.47
C LEU A 69 9.38 6.66 6.04
N PRO A 70 9.81 7.43 7.06
CA PRO A 70 11.16 7.30 7.60
C PRO A 70 11.44 5.92 8.21
N VAL A 71 10.43 5.30 8.83
CA VAL A 71 10.55 3.96 9.41
C VAL A 71 10.72 2.92 8.31
N LEU A 72 9.94 2.99 7.22
CA LEU A 72 10.09 2.10 6.08
C LEU A 72 11.43 2.32 5.34
N ALA A 73 11.89 3.56 5.21
CA ALA A 73 13.18 3.87 4.61
C ALA A 73 14.36 3.31 5.44
N LYS A 74 14.26 3.35 6.77
CA LYS A 74 15.25 2.72 7.65
C LYS A 74 15.22 1.19 7.53
N ALA A 75 14.04 0.59 7.43
CA ALA A 75 13.90 -0.84 7.17
C ALA A 75 14.49 -1.25 5.82
N GLU A 76 14.23 -0.48 4.76
CA GLU A 76 14.79 -0.70 3.42
C GLU A 76 16.32 -0.69 3.42
N LYS A 77 16.96 0.23 4.14
CA LYS A 77 18.41 0.24 4.33
C LYS A 77 18.95 -1.04 4.98
N SER A 78 18.14 -1.70 5.80
CA SER A 78 18.51 -2.94 6.48
C SER A 78 18.32 -4.17 5.58
N SER A 79 17.27 -4.17 4.75
CA SER A 79 17.04 -5.21 3.74
C SER A 79 16.17 -4.70 2.61
N GLN A 80 16.79 -4.42 1.47
CA GLN A 80 16.06 -4.01 0.26
C GLN A 80 15.14 -5.14 -0.20
N TRP A 81 15.62 -6.39 -0.16
CA TRP A 81 14.84 -7.57 -0.58
C TRP A 81 13.49 -7.66 0.15
N ASN A 82 13.45 -7.39 1.45
CA ASN A 82 12.24 -7.56 2.26
C ASN A 82 11.35 -6.32 2.31
N PHE A 83 11.92 -5.12 2.20
CA PHE A 83 11.22 -3.89 2.56
C PHE A 83 11.11 -2.86 1.44
N LYS A 84 11.89 -2.98 0.36
CA LYS A 84 11.86 -2.02 -0.75
C LYS A 84 10.49 -1.93 -1.42
N SER A 85 9.86 -3.08 -1.68
CA SER A 85 8.48 -3.15 -2.19
C SER A 85 7.51 -2.30 -1.34
N LYS A 86 7.45 -2.55 -0.03
CA LYS A 86 6.58 -1.83 0.92
C LYS A 86 6.86 -0.33 0.96
N SER A 87 8.14 0.03 0.99
CA SER A 87 8.61 1.41 1.01
C SER A 87 8.12 2.16 -0.23
N SER A 88 8.37 1.59 -1.42
CA SER A 88 7.93 2.18 -2.69
C SER A 88 6.40 2.22 -2.82
N ILE A 89 5.66 1.19 -2.39
CA ILE A 89 4.19 1.20 -2.42
C ILE A 89 3.64 2.40 -1.62
N LEU A 90 4.07 2.56 -0.37
CA LEU A 90 3.55 3.64 0.47
C LEU A 90 3.97 5.01 -0.06
N LYS A 91 5.19 5.12 -0.59
CA LYS A 91 5.69 6.35 -1.22
C LYS A 91 4.92 6.71 -2.48
N ALA A 92 4.59 5.74 -3.32
CA ALA A 92 3.78 5.92 -4.53
C ALA A 92 2.37 6.43 -4.19
N GLU A 93 1.71 5.83 -3.20
CA GLU A 93 0.39 6.28 -2.74
C GLU A 93 0.44 7.70 -2.16
N TYR A 94 1.46 8.04 -1.36
CA TYR A 94 1.67 9.41 -0.87
C TYR A 94 1.89 10.41 -2.01
N LEU A 95 2.72 10.08 -3.01
CA LEU A 95 2.97 10.93 -4.17
C LEU A 95 1.71 11.09 -5.04
N SER A 96 0.94 10.02 -5.19
CA SER A 96 -0.35 10.04 -5.89
C SER A 96 -1.34 10.99 -5.22
N LEU A 97 -1.31 11.11 -3.89
CA LEU A 97 -2.19 12.00 -3.13
C LEU A 97 -1.69 13.45 -3.08
N THR A 98 -0.42 13.70 -3.40
CA THR A 98 0.20 15.03 -3.40
C THR A 98 0.37 15.60 -4.82
N SER A 99 -0.37 15.05 -5.80
CA SER A 99 -0.40 15.47 -7.21
C SER A 99 0.93 15.36 -7.95
N LYS A 100 1.86 14.51 -7.49
CA LYS A 100 3.15 14.26 -8.15
C LYS A 100 3.09 12.98 -9.00
N LYS A 101 2.30 13.02 -10.08
CA LYS A 101 1.93 11.87 -10.91
C LYS A 101 3.14 11.07 -11.41
N ASP A 102 4.06 11.71 -12.13
CA ASP A 102 5.22 11.04 -12.74
C ASP A 102 6.10 10.33 -11.69
N LYS A 103 6.24 10.95 -10.50
CA LYS A 103 7.00 10.36 -9.40
C LYS A 103 6.24 9.18 -8.77
N ALA A 104 4.91 9.24 -8.69
CA ALA A 104 4.11 8.13 -8.21
C ALA A 104 4.22 6.92 -9.16
N GLU A 105 4.14 7.15 -10.47
CA GLU A 105 4.28 6.10 -11.49
C GLU A 105 5.64 5.39 -11.40
N LEU A 106 6.72 6.15 -11.25
CA LEU A 106 8.07 5.57 -11.08
C LEU A 106 8.18 4.71 -9.81
N GLU A 107 7.58 5.16 -8.71
CA GLU A 107 7.57 4.41 -7.46
C GLU A 107 6.69 3.15 -7.55
N TYR A 108 5.56 3.20 -8.28
CA TYR A 108 4.77 1.99 -8.56
C TYR A 108 5.56 0.97 -9.38
N ALA A 109 6.26 1.40 -10.43
CA ALA A 109 7.12 0.51 -11.21
C ALA A 109 8.25 -0.09 -10.35
N THR A 110 8.82 0.71 -9.45
CA THR A 110 9.84 0.25 -8.49
C THR A 110 9.26 -0.77 -7.51
N ALA A 111 8.04 -0.56 -7.01
CA ALA A 111 7.36 -1.49 -6.13
C ALA A 111 7.10 -2.85 -6.82
N ILE A 112 6.55 -2.84 -8.03
CA ILE A 112 6.23 -4.04 -8.82
C ILE A 112 7.50 -4.85 -9.10
N SER A 113 8.56 -4.19 -9.62
CA SER A 113 9.83 -4.85 -9.93
C SER A 113 10.52 -5.42 -8.69
N SER A 114 10.48 -4.70 -7.57
CA SER A 114 11.07 -5.16 -6.31
C SER A 114 10.30 -6.34 -5.73
N ALA A 115 8.96 -6.30 -5.71
CA ALA A 115 8.12 -7.40 -5.24
C ALA A 115 8.32 -8.67 -6.07
N ARG A 116 8.37 -8.51 -7.40
CA ARG A 116 8.62 -9.61 -8.34
C ARG A 116 9.98 -10.25 -8.12
N SER A 117 11.02 -9.44 -8.01
CA SER A 117 12.40 -9.91 -7.77
C SER A 117 12.48 -10.69 -6.46
N SER A 118 11.80 -10.20 -5.42
CA SER A 118 11.73 -10.85 -4.11
C SER A 118 10.76 -12.03 -4.04
N LYS A 119 10.02 -12.32 -5.11
CA LYS A 119 8.98 -13.37 -5.18
C LYS A 119 7.82 -13.17 -4.20
N PHE A 120 7.55 -11.93 -3.79
CA PHE A 120 6.40 -11.60 -2.95
C PHE A 120 5.17 -11.32 -3.82
N ILE A 121 4.56 -12.39 -4.32
CA ILE A 121 3.46 -12.30 -5.30
C ILE A 121 2.26 -11.49 -4.83
N HIS A 122 1.93 -11.56 -3.54
CA HIS A 122 0.85 -10.77 -2.94
C HIS A 122 1.17 -9.27 -2.87
N GLU A 123 2.44 -8.91 -2.73
CA GLU A 123 2.89 -7.51 -2.78
C GLU A 123 2.96 -6.99 -4.20
N GLU A 124 3.35 -7.85 -5.15
CA GLU A 124 3.30 -7.54 -6.58
C GLU A 124 1.86 -7.26 -7.01
N GLY A 125 0.92 -8.13 -6.62
CA GLY A 125 -0.51 -7.92 -6.85
C GLY A 125 -1.04 -6.63 -6.25
N MET A 126 -0.65 -6.33 -5.00
CA MET A 126 -1.01 -5.08 -4.33
C MET A 126 -0.42 -3.84 -5.02
N ALA A 127 0.83 -3.89 -5.46
CA ALA A 127 1.46 -2.79 -6.18
C ALA A 127 0.77 -2.55 -7.54
N CYS A 128 0.45 -3.62 -8.27
CA CYS A 128 -0.28 -3.54 -9.52
C CYS A 128 -1.71 -3.02 -9.34
N GLU A 129 -2.43 -3.45 -8.30
CA GLU A 129 -3.77 -2.94 -7.98
C GLU A 129 -3.73 -1.42 -7.74
N LEU A 130 -2.83 -0.96 -6.86
CA LEU A 130 -2.74 0.47 -6.53
C LEU A 130 -2.30 1.31 -7.73
N ALA A 131 -1.36 0.80 -8.53
CA ALA A 131 -0.95 1.42 -9.78
C ALA A 131 -2.11 1.49 -10.80
N GLY A 132 -2.88 0.40 -10.95
CA GLY A 132 -4.04 0.34 -11.83
C GLY A 132 -5.11 1.36 -11.42
N MET A 133 -5.40 1.44 -10.12
CA MET A 133 -6.31 2.45 -9.57
C MET A 133 -5.81 3.88 -9.79
N HIS A 134 -4.50 4.12 -9.68
CA HIS A 134 -3.89 5.40 -10.00
C HIS A 134 -4.09 5.77 -11.47
N TYR A 135 -3.78 4.88 -12.41
CA TYR A 135 -3.98 5.14 -13.84
C TYR A 135 -5.46 5.31 -14.21
N LYS A 136 -6.37 4.55 -13.59
CA LYS A 136 -7.83 4.70 -13.75
C LYS A 136 -8.26 6.12 -13.35
N HIS A 137 -7.80 6.61 -12.20
CA HIS A 137 -8.13 7.96 -11.73
C HIS A 137 -7.62 9.07 -12.67
N HIS A 138 -6.52 8.81 -13.38
CA HIS A 138 -5.93 9.75 -14.33
C HIS A 138 -6.41 9.58 -15.78
N GLY A 139 -7.39 8.70 -16.04
CA GLY A 139 -7.99 8.51 -17.36
C GLY A 139 -7.24 7.54 -18.27
N HIS A 140 -6.16 6.91 -17.81
CA HIS A 140 -5.37 5.94 -18.58
C HIS A 140 -5.96 4.53 -18.48
N LYS A 141 -7.17 4.33 -19.03
CA LYS A 141 -7.94 3.07 -18.89
C LYS A 141 -7.19 1.82 -19.34
N ALA A 142 -6.51 1.85 -20.49
CA ALA A 142 -5.81 0.68 -21.02
C ALA A 142 -4.70 0.18 -20.07
N LYS A 143 -3.83 1.08 -19.59
CA LYS A 143 -2.80 0.76 -18.59
C LYS A 143 -3.40 0.28 -17.27
N ALA A 144 -4.51 0.89 -16.86
CA ALA A 144 -5.20 0.48 -15.65
C ALA A 144 -5.75 -0.95 -15.74
N LEU A 145 -6.36 -1.33 -16.86
CA LEU A 145 -6.85 -2.70 -17.10
C LEU A 145 -5.70 -3.72 -17.10
N GLU A 146 -4.60 -3.41 -17.79
CA GLU A 146 -3.42 -4.28 -17.82
C GLU A 146 -2.89 -4.58 -16.40
N LEU A 147 -2.75 -3.53 -15.59
CA LEU A 147 -2.27 -3.65 -14.21
C LEU A 147 -3.27 -4.38 -13.30
N LEU A 148 -4.57 -4.12 -13.44
CA LEU A 148 -5.60 -4.81 -12.65
C LEU A 148 -5.70 -6.29 -13.02
N PHE A 149 -5.55 -6.64 -14.30
CA PHE A 149 -5.49 -8.03 -14.74
C PHE A 149 -4.24 -8.74 -14.19
N HIS A 150 -3.09 -8.06 -14.17
CA HIS A 150 -1.90 -8.60 -13.54
C HIS A 150 -2.08 -8.78 -12.03
N ALA A 151 -2.73 -7.83 -11.36
CA ALA A 151 -3.06 -7.93 -9.94
C ALA A 151 -3.97 -9.13 -9.67
N GLN A 152 -4.99 -9.35 -10.51
CA GLN A 152 -5.88 -10.49 -10.43
C GLN A 152 -5.11 -11.82 -10.49
N LYS A 153 -4.22 -11.99 -11.48
CA LYS A 153 -3.37 -13.19 -11.59
C LYS A 153 -2.48 -13.41 -10.38
N CYS A 154 -1.92 -12.33 -9.82
CA CYS A 154 -1.10 -12.42 -8.61
C CYS A 154 -1.93 -12.89 -7.41
N TYR A 155 -3.16 -12.39 -7.26
CA TYR A 155 -4.05 -12.79 -6.17
C TYR A 155 -4.61 -14.20 -6.34
N GLU A 156 -4.84 -14.65 -7.58
CA GLU A 156 -5.19 -16.03 -7.90
C GLU A 156 -4.07 -16.99 -7.48
N ALA A 157 -2.83 -16.71 -7.93
CA ALA A 157 -1.65 -17.50 -7.57
C ALA A 157 -1.33 -17.44 -6.06
N TRP A 158 -1.70 -16.35 -5.38
CA TRP A 158 -1.58 -16.25 -3.93
C TRP A 158 -2.69 -16.99 -3.17
N GLY A 159 -3.81 -17.32 -3.83
CA GLY A 159 -4.95 -18.04 -3.24
C GLY A 159 -6.01 -17.16 -2.58
N SER A 160 -6.14 -15.89 -2.98
CA SER A 160 -7.10 -14.95 -2.40
C SER A 160 -8.28 -14.66 -3.33
N GLN A 161 -9.29 -15.54 -3.30
CA GLN A 161 -10.50 -15.41 -4.15
C GLN A 161 -11.21 -14.06 -3.98
N MET A 162 -11.35 -13.58 -2.74
CA MET A 162 -11.98 -12.28 -2.46
C MET A 162 -11.32 -11.13 -3.24
N LYS A 163 -9.99 -11.14 -3.38
CA LYS A 163 -9.26 -10.11 -4.13
C LYS A 163 -9.37 -10.32 -5.65
N VAL A 164 -9.44 -11.58 -6.09
CA VAL A 164 -9.70 -11.92 -7.51
C VAL A 164 -11.04 -11.37 -7.95
N ASP A 165 -12.09 -11.60 -7.15
CA ASP A 165 -13.45 -11.13 -7.42
C ASP A 165 -13.52 -9.59 -7.37
N GLU A 166 -12.83 -8.96 -6.41
CA GLU A 166 -12.72 -7.50 -6.35
C GLU A 166 -12.06 -6.92 -7.61
N MET A 167 -10.97 -7.52 -8.11
CA MET A 167 -10.33 -7.04 -9.33
C MET A 167 -11.24 -7.20 -10.55
N ALA A 168 -11.95 -8.33 -10.67
CA ALA A 168 -12.92 -8.54 -11.75
C ALA A 168 -14.01 -7.46 -11.76
N SER A 169 -14.62 -7.22 -10.59
CA SER A 169 -15.67 -6.20 -10.44
C SER A 169 -15.17 -4.78 -10.79
N ILE A 170 -13.94 -4.43 -10.40
CA ILE A 170 -13.35 -3.13 -10.74
C ILE A 170 -13.15 -2.99 -12.25
N MET A 171 -12.71 -4.05 -12.93
CA MET A 171 -12.46 -4.05 -14.38
C MET A 171 -13.76 -3.99 -15.19
N GLU A 172 -14.82 -4.68 -14.75
CA GLU A 172 -16.15 -4.62 -15.39
C GLU A 172 -16.77 -3.22 -15.29
N GLY A 173 -16.48 -2.48 -14.22
CA GLY A 173 -16.96 -1.11 -13.99
C GLY A 173 -16.09 0.02 -14.55
N MET A 174 -15.18 -0.25 -15.50
CA MET A 174 -14.28 0.75 -16.11
C MET A 174 -14.73 1.21 -17.50
#